data_AF-A0A2T1BY04-F1
#
_entry.id   AF-A0A2T1BY04-F1
#
_cell.length_a   1.000
_cell.length_b   1.000
_cell.length_c   1.000
_cell.angle_alpha   90.00
_cell.angle_beta   90.00
_cell.angle_gamma   90.00
#
_symmetry.space_group_name_H-M   'P 1'
#
loop_
_entity.id
_entity.type
_entity.pdbx_description
1 polymer ?
#
loop_
_entity_poly.entity_id
_entity_poly.type
_entity_poly.pdbx_seq_one_letter_code
_entity_poly.pdbx_strand_id
1 'polypeptide(L)'
;MDTKKHQNYQTLIFSRQNINRQIFRCLIYECEDLLCKFTRTELLAPEKIEESNPAQNLRTSVNTLAFKLAKIDNFSDRVRLIQTDINKTVLDRQYDLFFTFLLKTEEIVDLNSIKNWRQKCDRSVCYIAEIWPTNLDLVYRYRHLFQDFDAIFLHNQCCVKQVEEIVGRPCYFLPVGIDAIKFCPYPKLPIRSIDLYSMGRRSPITHQALLELAEKTSFFYVYDTTRTFGVPDHREHRSLLANLIQRSRYFINYKHSVNRGAKLGGAEELSSRLFEGAAGGTIMLGAAPDCDAYREYFDWQDAVIEIPYECTNIAEIIADLEIQAQRLAIARRKNVVNSLLRHDWVYRWEIILDKVGLKPTPAMQDRREKLKNLAEAIAQADL
;
A
#
# COMPACT_ATOMS: atom_id res chain seq x y z
N MET A 1 22.49 -30.29 -5.28
CA MET A 1 23.24 -29.02 -5.38
C MET A 1 22.35 -27.80 -5.70
N ASP A 2 21.06 -27.97 -6.04
CA ASP A 2 20.15 -26.84 -6.36
C ASP A 2 19.53 -26.07 -5.19
N THR A 3 19.60 -26.56 -3.95
CA THR A 3 18.91 -25.93 -2.81
C THR A 3 19.51 -24.58 -2.38
N LYS A 4 20.81 -24.34 -2.62
CA LYS A 4 21.45 -23.05 -2.29
C LYS A 4 21.12 -21.92 -3.27
N LYS A 5 20.79 -22.24 -4.53
CA LYS A 5 20.47 -21.23 -5.55
C LYS A 5 19.15 -20.52 -5.25
N HIS A 6 18.16 -21.25 -4.73
CA HIS A 6 16.83 -20.72 -4.41
C HIS A 6 16.74 -19.87 -3.14
N GLN A 7 17.74 -19.90 -2.25
CA GLN A 7 17.81 -19.06 -1.05
C GLN A 7 18.64 -17.78 -1.23
N ASN A 8 19.22 -17.60 -2.43
CA ASN A 8 20.20 -16.56 -2.69
C ASN A 8 19.94 -15.87 -4.04
N TYR A 9 18.69 -15.48 -4.25
CA TYR A 9 18.23 -14.78 -5.45
C TYR A 9 18.57 -13.29 -5.39
N GLN A 10 18.86 -12.68 -6.54
CA GLN A 10 19.00 -11.24 -6.72
C GLN A 10 17.72 -10.69 -7.34
N THR A 11 17.12 -9.71 -6.67
CA THR A 11 15.94 -8.99 -7.16
C THR A 11 16.34 -7.64 -7.73
N LEU A 12 15.74 -7.28 -8.86
CA LEU A 12 15.68 -5.91 -9.37
C LEU A 12 14.30 -5.34 -9.09
N ILE A 13 14.22 -4.21 -8.41
CA ILE A 13 12.97 -3.47 -8.25
C ILE A 13 13.01 -2.23 -9.12
N PHE A 14 12.03 -2.09 -10.03
CA PHE A 14 11.76 -0.79 -10.65
C PHE A 14 10.97 0.09 -9.69
N SER A 15 11.62 1.15 -9.22
CA SER A 15 11.07 2.10 -8.25
C SER A 15 10.78 3.45 -8.89
N ARG A 16 9.68 4.05 -8.42
CA ARG A 16 9.25 5.39 -8.83
C ARG A 16 9.63 6.49 -7.85
N GLN A 17 10.44 6.19 -6.82
CA GLN A 17 10.72 7.13 -5.72
C GLN A 17 11.36 8.46 -6.20
N ASN A 18 12.12 8.42 -7.29
CA ASN A 18 12.74 9.61 -7.91
C ASN A 18 11.81 10.34 -8.90
N ILE A 19 10.67 9.73 -9.26
CA ILE A 19 9.73 10.22 -10.29
C ILE A 19 8.49 10.82 -9.65
N ASN A 20 7.99 10.20 -8.58
CA ASN A 20 6.73 10.57 -7.97
C ASN A 20 6.82 10.57 -6.44
N ARG A 21 6.70 11.76 -5.85
CA ARG A 21 6.81 12.01 -4.42
C ARG A 21 5.45 12.14 -3.72
N GLN A 22 4.40 11.55 -4.28
CA GLN A 22 3.06 11.62 -3.68
C GLN A 22 2.99 10.83 -2.36
N ILE A 23 2.33 11.41 -1.35
CA ILE A 23 2.22 10.95 0.04
C ILE A 23 1.64 9.54 0.16
N PHE A 24 0.66 9.22 -0.68
CA PHE A 24 0.03 7.89 -0.70
C PHE A 24 0.95 6.80 -1.27
N ARG A 25 2.09 7.15 -1.88
CA ARG A 25 3.12 6.18 -2.30
C ARG A 25 4.12 5.85 -1.21
N CYS A 26 4.16 6.60 -0.12
CA CYS A 26 5.16 6.38 0.92
C CYS A 26 5.09 4.96 1.49
N LEU A 27 3.91 4.35 1.54
CA LEU A 27 3.75 2.95 1.95
C LEU A 27 4.41 1.97 0.95
N ILE A 28 4.35 2.27 -0.35
CA ILE A 28 4.99 1.47 -1.40
C ILE A 28 6.51 1.57 -1.28
N TYR A 29 7.04 2.78 -1.13
CA TYR A 29 8.48 2.98 -0.97
C TYR A 29 9.01 2.44 0.38
N GLU A 30 8.16 2.36 1.41
CA GLU A 30 8.47 1.63 2.64
C GLU A 30 8.66 0.12 2.38
N CYS A 31 7.82 -0.48 1.52
CA CYS A 31 8.01 -1.86 1.08
C CYS A 31 9.36 -2.02 0.37
N GLU A 32 9.67 -1.17 -0.60
CA GLU A 32 10.94 -1.20 -1.34
C GLU A 32 12.16 -1.09 -0.39
N ASP A 33 12.14 -0.15 0.54
CA ASP A 33 13.19 0.03 1.54
C ASP A 33 13.35 -1.20 2.44
N LEU A 34 12.25 -1.86 2.80
CA LEU A 34 12.27 -3.09 3.59
C LEU A 34 12.81 -4.28 2.80
N LEU A 35 12.41 -4.45 1.54
CA LEU A 35 12.93 -5.49 0.66
C LEU A 35 14.45 -5.35 0.51
N CYS A 36 14.98 -4.13 0.36
CA CYS A 36 16.42 -3.87 0.35
C CYS A 36 17.13 -4.28 1.65
N LYS A 37 16.44 -4.33 2.80
CA LYS A 37 17.04 -4.71 4.08
C LYS A 37 17.12 -6.21 4.31
N PHE A 38 16.13 -6.98 3.85
CA PHE A 38 16.06 -8.42 4.13
C PHE A 38 16.18 -9.31 2.87
N THR A 39 16.40 -8.72 1.70
CA THR A 39 16.68 -9.47 0.47
C THR A 39 17.88 -8.86 -0.25
N ARG A 40 18.44 -9.57 -1.23
CA ARG A 40 19.44 -9.01 -2.14
C ARG A 40 18.72 -8.28 -3.26
N THR A 41 18.32 -7.05 -2.97
CA THR A 41 17.60 -6.19 -3.93
C THR A 41 18.49 -5.08 -4.44
N GLU A 42 18.44 -4.86 -5.75
CA GLU A 42 18.90 -3.63 -6.39
C GLU A 42 17.68 -2.79 -6.75
N LEU A 43 17.72 -1.50 -6.41
CA LEU A 43 16.64 -0.57 -6.66
C LEU A 43 16.97 0.29 -7.88
N LEU A 44 16.28 0.06 -8.99
CA LEU A 44 16.37 0.89 -10.18
C LEU A 44 15.35 2.04 -10.07
N ALA A 45 15.84 3.22 -9.66
CA ALA A 45 15.04 4.41 -9.46
C ALA A 45 15.49 5.53 -10.43
N PRO A 46 15.10 5.48 -11.71
CA PRO A 46 15.52 6.49 -12.68
C PRO A 46 14.88 7.85 -12.39
N GLU A 47 15.51 8.90 -12.89
CA GLU A 47 15.01 10.27 -12.79
C GLU A 47 14.11 10.65 -13.96
N LYS A 48 13.30 11.69 -13.77
CA LYS A 48 12.55 12.30 -14.86
C LYS A 48 13.48 13.03 -15.82
N ILE A 49 13.12 13.04 -17.10
CA ILE A 49 13.80 13.85 -18.11
C ILE A 49 13.43 15.31 -17.88
N GLU A 50 14.43 16.18 -17.72
CA GLU A 50 14.23 17.63 -17.82
C GLU A 50 14.06 18.01 -19.29
N GLU A 51 12.81 18.18 -19.74
CA GLU A 51 12.49 18.50 -21.12
C GLU A 51 12.08 19.96 -21.32
N SER A 52 12.43 20.52 -22.47
CA SER A 52 11.85 21.76 -22.96
C SER A 52 10.42 21.57 -23.45
N ASN A 53 9.59 22.62 -23.40
CA ASN A 53 8.18 22.58 -23.83
C ASN A 53 7.96 21.97 -25.24
N PRO A 54 8.79 22.25 -26.28
CA PRO A 54 8.62 21.64 -27.60
C PRO A 54 8.80 20.12 -27.61
N ALA A 55 9.79 19.59 -26.88
CA ALA A 55 10.03 18.15 -26.77
C ALA A 55 8.87 17.47 -26.04
N GLN A 56 8.36 18.09 -24.98
CA GLN A 56 7.19 17.61 -24.24
C GLN A 56 5.93 17.56 -25.13
N ASN A 57 5.71 18.58 -25.97
CA ASN A 57 4.57 18.63 -26.90
C ASN A 57 4.67 17.54 -27.99
N LEU A 58 5.87 17.30 -28.53
CA LEU A 58 6.10 16.23 -29.50
C LEU A 58 5.82 14.87 -28.87
N ARG A 59 6.37 14.59 -27.69
CA ARG A 59 6.11 13.36 -26.93
C ARG A 59 4.62 13.16 -26.67
N THR A 60 3.93 14.21 -26.25
CA THR A 60 2.47 14.18 -25.99
C THR A 60 1.70 13.81 -27.27
N SER A 61 2.11 14.35 -28.42
CA SER A 61 1.49 14.05 -29.71
C SER A 61 1.73 12.59 -30.14
N VAL A 62 2.97 12.11 -30.02
CA VAL A 62 3.35 10.71 -30.31
C VAL A 62 2.59 9.75 -29.40
N ASN A 63 2.54 10.03 -28.09
CA ASN A 63 1.80 9.22 -27.13
C ASN A 63 0.30 9.22 -27.44
N THR A 64 -0.28 10.38 -27.80
CA THR A 64 -1.70 10.48 -28.18
C THR A 64 -2.01 9.59 -29.39
N LEU A 65 -1.12 9.55 -30.38
CA LEU A 65 -1.26 8.67 -31.54
C LEU A 65 -1.12 7.20 -31.13
N ALA A 66 -0.10 6.86 -30.35
CA ALA A 66 0.09 5.50 -29.83
C ALA A 66 -1.13 5.03 -29.02
N PHE A 67 -1.72 5.89 -28.19
CA PHE A 67 -2.94 5.62 -27.43
C PHE A 67 -4.16 5.41 -28.34
N LYS A 68 -4.34 6.23 -29.38
CA LYS A 68 -5.43 6.06 -30.34
C LYS A 68 -5.32 4.73 -31.08
N LEU A 69 -4.10 4.37 -31.50
CA LEU A 69 -3.83 3.10 -32.19
C LEU A 69 -4.01 1.91 -31.24
N ALA A 70 -3.57 2.02 -29.98
CA ALA A 70 -3.71 0.94 -29.00
C ALA A 70 -5.16 0.56 -28.67
N LYS A 71 -6.14 1.43 -28.96
CA LYS A 71 -7.58 1.12 -28.84
C LYS A 71 -8.11 0.23 -29.96
N ILE A 72 -7.37 0.10 -31.07
CA ILE A 72 -7.71 -0.78 -32.18
C ILE A 72 -7.04 -2.13 -31.89
N ASP A 73 -7.81 -3.21 -31.82
CA ASP A 73 -7.28 -4.49 -31.31
C ASP A 73 -6.04 -5.01 -32.05
N ASN A 74 -6.00 -4.86 -33.37
CA ASN A 74 -4.84 -5.23 -34.20
C ASN A 74 -3.58 -4.39 -33.94
N PHE A 75 -3.67 -3.31 -33.17
CA PHE A 75 -2.58 -2.38 -32.88
C PHE A 75 -2.34 -2.17 -31.38
N SER A 76 -2.92 -3.02 -30.53
CA SER A 76 -2.78 -2.94 -29.08
C SER A 76 -1.32 -3.04 -28.60
N ASP A 77 -0.42 -3.72 -29.33
CA ASP A 77 1.02 -3.74 -29.03
C ASP A 77 1.74 -2.39 -29.17
N ARG A 78 1.12 -1.40 -29.82
CA ARG A 78 1.69 -0.06 -30.00
C ARG A 78 1.89 0.68 -28.69
N VAL A 79 1.31 0.20 -27.58
CA VAL A 79 1.60 0.69 -26.22
C VAL A 79 3.10 0.60 -25.91
N ARG A 80 3.84 -0.38 -26.47
CA ARG A 80 5.30 -0.51 -26.32
C ARG A 80 6.08 0.66 -26.95
N LEU A 81 5.43 1.47 -27.80
CA LEU A 81 6.02 2.66 -28.43
C LEU A 81 5.74 3.95 -27.65
N ILE A 82 4.95 3.89 -26.57
CA ILE A 82 4.69 5.05 -25.72
C ILE A 82 6.03 5.52 -25.14
N GLN A 83 6.32 6.79 -25.39
CA GLN A 83 7.51 7.46 -24.88
C GLN A 83 7.24 7.95 -23.45
N THR A 84 8.19 7.67 -22.57
CA THR A 84 8.12 8.00 -21.13
C THR A 84 8.82 9.31 -20.86
N ASP A 85 8.51 9.94 -19.72
CA ASP A 85 9.23 11.11 -19.20
C ASP A 85 10.37 10.75 -18.25
N ILE A 86 10.92 9.55 -18.44
CA ILE A 86 11.89 8.92 -17.55
C ILE A 86 13.17 8.62 -18.33
N ASN A 87 14.31 8.90 -17.71
CA ASN A 87 15.62 8.61 -18.28
C ASN A 87 15.74 7.12 -18.66
N LYS A 88 16.13 6.87 -19.91
CA LYS A 88 16.28 5.51 -20.42
C LYS A 88 17.45 4.81 -19.75
N THR A 89 17.22 3.57 -19.35
CA THR A 89 18.25 2.71 -18.77
C THR A 89 18.37 1.44 -19.60
N VAL A 90 19.59 0.92 -19.74
CA VAL A 90 19.83 -0.39 -20.37
C VAL A 90 20.25 -1.36 -19.28
N LEU A 91 19.53 -2.46 -19.15
CA LEU A 91 19.90 -3.52 -18.22
C LEU A 91 20.89 -4.47 -18.89
N ASP A 92 22.07 -4.60 -18.30
CA ASP A 92 23.18 -5.44 -18.76
C ASP A 92 23.43 -6.66 -17.85
N ARG A 93 23.20 -6.49 -16.54
CA ARG A 93 23.25 -7.53 -15.51
C ARG A 93 22.02 -8.45 -15.51
N GLN A 94 22.22 -9.72 -15.13
CA GLN A 94 21.16 -10.72 -14.93
C GLN A 94 20.62 -10.70 -13.49
N TYR A 95 19.33 -10.94 -13.34
CA TYR A 95 18.61 -11.01 -12.07
C TYR A 95 17.71 -12.25 -12.02
N ASP A 96 17.52 -12.80 -10.83
CA ASP A 96 16.62 -13.94 -10.65
C ASP A 96 15.15 -13.49 -10.64
N LEU A 97 14.88 -12.25 -10.18
CA LEU A 97 13.52 -11.70 -10.09
C LEU A 97 13.48 -10.21 -10.44
N PHE A 98 12.60 -9.84 -11.37
CA PHE A 98 12.12 -8.48 -11.54
C PHE A 98 10.85 -8.26 -10.72
N PHE A 99 10.78 -7.16 -9.98
CA PHE A 99 9.57 -6.73 -9.30
C PHE A 99 9.26 -5.26 -9.59
N THR A 100 7.99 -4.94 -9.79
CA THR A 100 7.53 -3.56 -9.83
C THR A 100 6.21 -3.42 -9.10
N PHE A 101 6.09 -2.30 -8.38
CA PHE A 101 4.88 -1.94 -7.67
C PHE A 101 4.26 -0.71 -8.34
N LEU A 102 3.14 -0.91 -9.00
CA LEU A 102 2.35 0.13 -9.64
C LEU A 102 1.27 0.60 -8.69
N LEU A 103 1.18 1.90 -8.45
CA LEU A 103 0.00 2.42 -7.77
C LEU A 103 -1.20 2.33 -8.71
N LYS A 104 -1.01 2.67 -9.99
CA LYS A 104 -2.07 2.68 -11.00
C LYS A 104 -1.65 1.90 -12.25
N THR A 105 -2.63 1.33 -12.95
CA THR A 105 -2.42 0.50 -14.14
C THR A 105 -1.61 1.19 -15.23
N GLU A 106 -1.83 2.49 -15.48
CA GLU A 106 -1.13 3.23 -16.53
C GLU A 106 0.38 3.41 -16.30
N GLU A 107 0.87 3.23 -15.07
CA GLU A 107 2.29 3.36 -14.73
C GLU A 107 3.15 2.28 -15.39
N ILE A 108 2.51 1.21 -15.88
CA ILE A 108 3.19 0.11 -16.57
C ILE A 108 3.98 0.57 -17.80
N VAL A 109 3.54 1.66 -18.46
CA VAL A 109 4.22 2.21 -19.65
C VAL A 109 5.64 2.69 -19.33
N ASP A 110 5.92 3.00 -18.07
CA ASP A 110 7.22 3.50 -17.65
C ASP A 110 8.33 2.45 -17.74
N LEU A 111 7.96 1.17 -17.83
CA LEU A 111 8.90 0.09 -18.12
C LEU A 111 9.47 0.14 -19.54
N ASN A 112 8.82 0.86 -20.47
CA ASN A 112 9.39 1.11 -21.80
C ASN A 112 10.70 1.92 -21.74
N SER A 113 10.98 2.59 -20.61
CA SER A 113 12.26 3.28 -20.37
C SER A 113 13.43 2.33 -20.09
N ILE A 114 13.15 1.06 -19.77
CA ILE A 114 14.16 0.08 -19.34
C ILE A 114 14.38 -0.94 -20.47
N LYS A 115 15.47 -0.80 -21.20
CA LYS A 115 15.82 -1.76 -22.24
C LYS A 115 16.28 -3.07 -21.61
N ASN A 116 15.85 -4.19 -22.20
CA ASN A 116 16.21 -5.56 -21.84
C ASN A 116 15.70 -6.06 -20.47
N TRP A 117 14.85 -5.31 -19.75
CA TRP A 117 14.45 -5.68 -18.39
C TRP A 117 13.91 -7.11 -18.30
N ARG A 118 13.06 -7.51 -19.25
CA ARG A 118 12.46 -8.85 -19.25
C ARG A 118 13.45 -9.95 -19.63
N GLN A 119 14.35 -9.68 -20.58
CA GLN A 119 15.36 -10.64 -21.05
C GLN A 119 16.48 -10.88 -20.03
N LYS A 120 16.63 -9.95 -19.08
CA LYS A 120 17.68 -9.96 -18.05
C LYS A 120 17.17 -10.42 -16.69
N CYS A 121 15.91 -10.81 -16.60
CA CYS A 121 15.30 -11.27 -15.36
C CYS A 121 14.63 -12.63 -15.59
N ASP A 122 15.02 -13.64 -14.81
CA ASP A 122 14.49 -15.00 -14.95
C ASP A 122 12.99 -15.05 -14.65
N ARG A 123 12.58 -14.42 -13.54
CA ARG A 123 11.19 -14.24 -13.12
C ARG A 123 10.76 -12.78 -13.17
N SER A 124 9.47 -12.52 -13.39
CA SER A 124 8.90 -11.16 -13.34
C SER A 124 7.55 -11.11 -12.62
N VAL A 125 7.44 -10.17 -11.67
CA VAL A 125 6.22 -9.93 -10.89
C VAL A 125 5.81 -8.47 -10.96
N CYS A 126 4.52 -8.23 -11.19
CA CYS A 126 3.89 -6.91 -11.09
C CYS A 126 2.91 -6.90 -9.92
N TYR A 127 2.90 -5.83 -9.13
CA TYR A 127 1.88 -5.57 -8.12
C TYR A 127 1.11 -4.31 -8.51
N ILE A 128 -0.23 -4.35 -8.47
CA ILE A 128 -1.11 -3.21 -8.77
C ILE A 128 -1.94 -2.86 -7.51
N ALA A 129 -1.75 -1.67 -6.95
CA ALA A 129 -2.43 -1.26 -5.72
C ALA A 129 -3.79 -0.59 -5.90
N GLU A 130 -4.01 0.16 -6.97
CA GLU A 130 -5.32 0.75 -7.25
C GLU A 130 -5.83 0.28 -8.60
N ILE A 131 -6.77 -0.64 -8.53
CA ILE A 131 -7.53 -1.10 -9.68
C ILE A 131 -8.98 -1.32 -9.28
N TRP A 132 -9.88 -0.70 -10.03
CA TRP A 132 -11.31 -0.71 -9.76
C TRP A 132 -12.06 -1.25 -10.97
N PRO A 133 -13.27 -1.81 -10.79
CA PRO A 133 -14.10 -2.29 -11.90
C PRO A 133 -14.29 -1.24 -13.00
N THR A 134 -14.35 0.04 -12.62
CA THR A 134 -14.50 1.19 -13.52
C THR A 134 -13.24 1.51 -14.35
N ASN A 135 -12.11 0.84 -14.11
CA ASN A 135 -10.83 1.07 -14.78
C ASN A 135 -10.26 -0.16 -15.48
N LEU A 136 -11.05 -1.22 -15.67
CA LEU A 136 -10.64 -2.43 -16.39
C LEU A 136 -10.30 -2.16 -17.87
N ASP A 137 -10.84 -1.09 -18.47
CA ASP A 137 -10.50 -0.67 -19.83
C ASP A 137 -9.01 -0.31 -19.97
N LEU A 138 -8.38 0.23 -18.91
CA LEU A 138 -6.96 0.53 -18.89
C LEU A 138 -6.13 -0.75 -18.87
N VAL A 139 -6.56 -1.76 -18.13
CA VAL A 139 -5.88 -3.07 -18.12
C VAL A 139 -5.93 -3.68 -19.50
N TYR A 140 -7.12 -3.68 -20.13
CA TYR A 140 -7.28 -4.17 -21.48
C TYR A 140 -6.36 -3.43 -22.44
N ARG A 141 -6.32 -2.09 -22.36
CA ARG A 141 -5.46 -1.27 -23.20
C ARG A 141 -3.98 -1.64 -23.08
N TYR A 142 -3.50 -1.92 -21.88
CA TYR A 142 -2.08 -2.20 -21.59
C TYR A 142 -1.74 -3.69 -21.47
N ARG A 143 -2.67 -4.58 -21.84
CA ARG A 143 -2.57 -6.04 -21.65
C ARG A 143 -1.25 -6.64 -22.12
N HIS A 144 -0.70 -6.18 -23.24
CA HIS A 144 0.55 -6.68 -23.80
C HIS A 144 1.78 -6.38 -22.96
N LEU A 145 1.77 -5.28 -22.19
CA LEU A 145 2.84 -5.01 -21.23
C LEU A 145 2.71 -5.92 -19.99
N PHE A 146 1.47 -6.18 -19.55
CA PHE A 146 1.20 -7.10 -18.44
C PHE A 146 1.51 -8.57 -18.79
N GLN A 147 1.42 -8.94 -20.07
CA GLN A 147 1.77 -10.28 -20.54
C GLN A 147 3.26 -10.62 -20.41
N ASP A 148 4.15 -9.64 -20.19
CA ASP A 148 5.57 -9.89 -19.94
C ASP A 148 5.83 -10.35 -18.48
N PHE A 149 4.81 -10.38 -17.62
CA PHE A 149 4.90 -10.83 -16.23
C PHE A 149 4.51 -12.30 -16.06
N ASP A 150 5.23 -12.99 -15.17
CA ASP A 150 4.93 -14.38 -14.82
C ASP A 150 3.78 -14.47 -13.81
N ALA A 151 3.64 -13.46 -12.94
CA ALA A 151 2.53 -13.33 -11.99
C ALA A 151 2.18 -11.86 -11.73
N ILE A 152 0.90 -11.59 -11.52
CA ILE A 152 0.38 -10.26 -11.20
C ILE A 152 -0.35 -10.31 -9.86
N PHE A 153 -0.04 -9.39 -8.95
CA PHE A 153 -0.69 -9.27 -7.66
C PHE A 153 -1.55 -8.01 -7.64
N LEU A 154 -2.73 -8.11 -7.01
CA LEU A 154 -3.70 -7.03 -6.94
C LEU A 154 -4.09 -6.79 -5.49
N HIS A 155 -4.09 -5.51 -5.09
CA HIS A 155 -4.63 -5.11 -3.79
C HIS A 155 -6.16 -5.21 -3.74
N ASN A 156 -6.86 -4.99 -4.86
CA ASN A 156 -8.31 -5.05 -4.92
C ASN A 156 -8.76 -6.46 -5.30
N GLN A 157 -9.34 -7.19 -4.35
CA GLN A 157 -9.78 -8.57 -4.54
C GLN A 157 -10.83 -8.69 -5.66
N CYS A 158 -11.73 -7.71 -5.77
CA CYS A 158 -12.86 -7.74 -6.70
C CYS A 158 -12.48 -7.71 -8.19
N CYS A 159 -11.22 -7.39 -8.52
CA CYS A 159 -10.75 -7.29 -9.91
C CYS A 159 -9.88 -8.46 -10.35
N VAL A 160 -9.51 -9.39 -9.47
CA VAL A 160 -8.51 -10.44 -9.77
C VAL A 160 -8.88 -11.27 -10.98
N LYS A 161 -10.10 -11.82 -11.01
CA LYS A 161 -10.55 -12.71 -12.10
C LYS A 161 -10.64 -11.98 -13.44
N GLN A 162 -11.23 -10.79 -13.46
CA GLN A 162 -11.36 -10.01 -14.69
C GLN A 162 -9.99 -9.59 -15.24
N VAL A 163 -9.04 -9.26 -14.36
CA VAL A 163 -7.68 -8.92 -14.79
C VAL A 163 -6.95 -10.15 -15.32
N GLU A 164 -7.06 -11.30 -14.65
CA GLU A 164 -6.54 -12.59 -15.15
C GLU A 164 -7.04 -12.93 -16.54
N GLU A 165 -8.35 -12.80 -16.77
CA GLU A 165 -8.98 -13.02 -18.08
C GLU A 165 -8.47 -12.05 -19.15
N ILE A 166 -8.34 -10.76 -18.81
CA ILE A 166 -7.90 -9.73 -19.75
C ILE A 166 -6.44 -9.92 -20.18
N VAL A 167 -5.56 -10.24 -19.23
CA VAL A 167 -4.11 -10.30 -19.48
C VAL A 167 -3.64 -11.70 -19.88
N GLY A 168 -4.38 -12.75 -19.52
CA GLY A 168 -4.01 -14.13 -19.78
C GLY A 168 -2.79 -14.61 -18.96
N ARG A 169 -2.59 -14.04 -17.76
CA ARG A 169 -1.51 -14.41 -16.82
C ARG A 169 -2.09 -14.67 -15.44
N PRO A 170 -1.43 -15.52 -14.62
CA PRO A 170 -1.87 -15.76 -13.24
C PRO A 170 -1.97 -14.46 -12.44
N CYS A 171 -3.14 -14.22 -11.87
CA CYS A 171 -3.38 -13.07 -11.00
C CYS A 171 -3.77 -13.53 -9.60
N TYR A 172 -3.28 -12.82 -8.58
CA TYR A 172 -3.54 -13.15 -7.19
C TYR A 172 -3.97 -11.93 -6.40
N PHE A 173 -4.96 -12.11 -5.52
CA PHE A 173 -5.22 -11.13 -4.48
C PHE A 173 -4.08 -11.16 -3.45
N LEU A 174 -3.57 -9.98 -3.11
CA LEU A 174 -2.63 -9.81 -2.01
C LEU A 174 -2.80 -8.39 -1.48
N PRO A 175 -3.23 -8.19 -0.22
CA PRO A 175 -3.35 -6.84 0.30
C PRO A 175 -1.97 -6.26 0.62
N VAL A 176 -1.89 -4.93 0.71
CA VAL A 176 -0.67 -4.24 1.15
C VAL A 176 -0.23 -4.75 2.53
N GLY A 177 1.07 -4.57 2.81
CA GLY A 177 1.63 -4.74 4.14
C GLY A 177 1.92 -3.41 4.83
N ILE A 178 2.57 -3.49 5.99
CA ILE A 178 3.08 -2.35 6.77
C ILE A 178 4.44 -2.72 7.36
N ASP A 179 5.32 -1.75 7.65
CA ASP A 179 6.43 -2.00 8.58
C ASP A 179 5.88 -2.15 10.01
N ALA A 180 5.45 -3.36 10.36
CA ALA A 180 4.74 -3.61 11.61
C ALA A 180 5.64 -3.33 12.83
N ILE A 181 6.97 -3.50 12.68
CA ILE A 181 7.94 -3.15 13.74
C ILE A 181 8.02 -1.64 13.93
N LYS A 182 8.10 -0.87 12.83
CA LYS A 182 8.18 0.60 12.91
C LYS A 182 6.94 1.22 13.52
N PHE A 183 5.76 0.69 13.19
CA PHE A 183 4.49 1.20 13.70
C PHE A 183 4.14 0.66 15.09
N CYS A 184 4.72 -0.47 15.52
CA CYS A 184 4.48 -1.03 16.85
C CYS A 184 4.92 -0.08 17.98
N PRO A 185 4.03 0.26 18.93
CA PRO A 185 4.35 1.15 20.06
C PRO A 185 5.05 0.42 21.23
N TYR A 186 5.25 -0.90 21.15
CA TYR A 186 5.83 -1.72 22.22
C TYR A 186 7.33 -2.00 21.98
N PRO A 187 8.11 -2.31 23.04
CA PRO A 187 7.70 -2.47 24.44
C PRO A 187 7.54 -1.15 25.21
N LYS A 188 8.10 -0.05 24.70
CA LYS A 188 8.07 1.26 25.36
C LYS A 188 6.87 2.07 24.90
N LEU A 189 5.68 1.71 25.41
CA LEU A 189 4.43 2.37 25.06
C LEU A 189 4.55 3.89 25.31
N PRO A 190 4.43 4.74 24.28
CA PRO A 190 4.45 6.18 24.48
C PRO A 190 3.14 6.62 25.13
N ILE A 191 3.19 7.76 25.83
CA ILE A 191 1.96 8.44 26.25
C ILE A 191 1.14 8.74 24.99
N ARG A 192 -0.11 8.27 24.96
CA ARG A 192 -1.05 8.57 23.88
C ARG A 192 -1.65 9.95 24.07
N SER A 193 -0.84 10.98 23.82
CA SER A 193 -1.16 12.38 24.04
C SER A 193 -2.07 13.00 22.98
N ILE A 194 -2.27 12.35 21.84
CA ILE A 194 -3.21 12.78 20.80
C ILE A 194 -4.53 12.05 21.08
N ASP A 195 -5.61 12.79 21.31
CA ASP A 195 -6.89 12.16 21.60
C ASP A 195 -7.47 11.50 20.35
N LEU A 196 -7.46 12.19 19.22
CA LEU A 196 -7.92 11.62 17.97
C LEU A 196 -7.11 12.14 16.79
N TYR A 197 -6.70 11.22 15.92
CA TYR A 197 -6.03 11.56 14.67
C TYR A 197 -6.90 11.16 13.47
N SER A 198 -7.07 12.09 12.53
CA SER A 198 -7.83 11.87 11.30
C SER A 198 -7.05 12.35 10.09
N MET A 199 -6.67 11.43 9.21
CA MET A 199 -5.92 11.74 7.99
C MET A 199 -6.65 11.36 6.70
N GLY A 200 -6.40 12.14 5.67
CA GLY A 200 -6.96 12.00 4.33
C GLY A 200 -8.42 12.43 4.24
N ARG A 201 -9.18 11.73 3.39
CA ARG A 201 -10.61 12.00 3.19
C ARG A 201 -11.39 11.76 4.49
N ARG A 202 -12.22 12.75 4.85
CA ARG A 202 -13.05 12.79 6.07
C ARG A 202 -14.44 13.33 5.80
N SER A 203 -15.35 13.06 6.73
CA SER A 203 -16.69 13.66 6.79
C SER A 203 -16.62 15.10 7.31
N PRO A 204 -17.21 16.09 6.62
CA PRO A 204 -17.29 17.47 7.12
C PRO A 204 -18.07 17.57 8.43
N ILE A 205 -19.14 16.78 8.60
CA ILE A 205 -19.99 16.83 9.78
C ILE A 205 -19.26 16.31 11.02
N THR A 206 -18.67 15.13 10.94
CA THR A 206 -17.86 14.59 12.06
C THR A 206 -16.64 15.45 12.33
N HIS A 207 -16.02 16.00 11.28
CA HIS A 207 -14.91 16.92 11.46
C HIS A 207 -15.32 18.17 12.25
N GLN A 208 -16.46 18.78 11.93
CA GLN A 208 -16.97 19.96 12.65
C GLN A 208 -17.26 19.64 14.13
N ALA A 209 -17.89 18.50 14.41
CA ALA A 209 -18.13 18.06 15.78
C ALA A 209 -16.82 17.86 16.58
N LEU A 210 -15.77 17.32 15.94
CA LEU A 210 -14.45 17.17 16.56
C LEU A 210 -13.74 18.51 16.78
N LEU A 211 -13.90 19.49 15.89
CA LEU A 211 -13.40 20.85 16.09
C LEU A 211 -14.07 21.50 17.30
N GLU A 212 -15.40 21.44 17.37
CA GLU A 212 -16.14 22.00 18.51
C GLU A 212 -15.75 21.34 19.84
N LEU A 213 -15.50 20.03 19.85
CA LEU A 213 -15.01 19.31 21.03
C LEU A 213 -13.62 19.83 21.45
N ALA A 214 -12.71 20.00 20.49
CA ALA A 214 -11.37 20.52 20.73
C ALA A 214 -11.37 21.99 21.19
N GLU A 215 -12.32 22.82 20.74
CA GLU A 215 -12.46 24.20 21.18
C GLU A 215 -13.04 24.32 22.61
N LYS A 216 -13.98 23.44 22.97
CA LYS A 216 -14.69 23.49 24.26
C LYS A 216 -13.96 22.78 25.40
N THR A 217 -12.96 21.95 25.10
CA THR A 217 -12.28 21.09 26.07
C THR A 217 -10.78 21.05 25.80
N SER A 218 -10.02 20.24 26.55
CA SER A 218 -8.60 19.98 26.27
C SER A 218 -8.37 18.88 25.23
N PHE A 219 -9.38 18.52 24.43
CA PHE A 219 -9.32 17.42 23.47
C PHE A 219 -8.35 17.73 22.32
N PHE A 220 -7.25 16.98 22.22
CA PHE A 220 -6.24 17.21 21.20
C PHE A 220 -6.55 16.46 19.90
N TYR A 221 -7.22 17.17 18.98
CA TYR A 221 -7.58 16.67 17.66
C TYR A 221 -6.53 17.03 16.59
N VAL A 222 -5.90 16.03 16.00
CA VAL A 222 -4.94 16.19 14.90
C VAL A 222 -5.60 15.83 13.56
N TYR A 223 -5.44 16.69 12.56
CA TYR A 223 -6.02 16.50 11.23
C TYR A 223 -5.24 17.22 10.13
N ASP A 224 -5.43 16.77 8.89
CA ASP A 224 -4.80 17.41 7.73
C ASP A 224 -5.46 18.77 7.41
N THR A 225 -4.64 19.81 7.27
CA THR A 225 -5.06 21.16 6.86
C THR A 225 -4.67 21.48 5.41
N THR A 226 -3.67 20.77 4.87
CA THR A 226 -3.15 20.98 3.52
C THR A 226 -3.56 19.85 2.57
N ARG A 227 -3.76 20.18 1.30
CA ARG A 227 -3.98 19.19 0.22
C ARG A 227 -2.72 18.95 -0.62
N THR A 228 -1.56 19.40 -0.15
CA THR A 228 -0.28 19.15 -0.84
C THR A 228 0.08 17.69 -0.67
N PHE A 229 -0.01 16.93 -1.77
CA PHE A 229 0.28 15.51 -1.74
C PHE A 229 1.78 15.20 -1.88
N GLY A 230 2.66 16.17 -2.12
CA GLY A 230 4.10 15.91 -2.27
C GLY A 230 4.82 15.84 -0.92
N VAL A 231 5.67 14.83 -0.72
CA VAL A 231 6.59 14.75 0.43
C VAL A 231 8.05 14.75 -0.06
N PRO A 232 8.96 15.55 0.52
CA PRO A 232 10.37 15.56 0.09
C PRO A 232 11.07 14.21 0.25
N ASP A 233 10.85 13.55 1.39
CA ASP A 233 11.37 12.23 1.71
C ASP A 233 10.25 11.35 2.29
N HIS A 234 10.00 10.19 1.66
CA HIS A 234 8.98 9.26 2.13
C HIS A 234 9.35 8.65 3.49
N ARG A 235 10.63 8.47 3.79
CA ARG A 235 11.12 7.86 5.04
C ARG A 235 10.80 8.73 6.23
N GLU A 236 11.07 10.04 6.11
CA GLU A 236 10.68 11.04 7.10
C GLU A 236 9.17 11.05 7.30
N HIS A 237 8.40 11.05 6.20
CA HIS A 237 6.94 11.00 6.29
C HIS A 237 6.43 9.74 7.00
N ARG A 238 6.94 8.55 6.66
CA ARG A 238 6.58 7.30 7.34
C ARG A 238 6.95 7.34 8.82
N SER A 239 8.09 7.94 9.18
CA SER A 239 8.51 8.10 10.58
C SER A 239 7.60 9.04 11.34
N LEU A 240 7.24 10.20 10.76
CA LEU A 240 6.28 11.13 11.35
C LEU A 240 4.93 10.45 11.55
N LEU A 241 4.43 9.74 10.53
CA LEU A 241 3.14 9.07 10.60
C LEU A 241 3.12 8.01 11.71
N ALA A 242 4.13 7.15 11.80
CA ALA A 242 4.24 6.17 12.87
C ALA A 242 4.24 6.85 14.25
N ASN A 243 4.97 7.96 14.41
CA ASN A 243 5.01 8.71 15.67
C ASN A 243 3.66 9.31 16.07
N LEU A 244 2.89 9.84 15.10
CA LEU A 244 1.56 10.37 15.34
C LEU A 244 0.57 9.26 15.73
N ILE A 245 0.54 8.16 14.97
CA ILE A 245 -0.39 7.06 15.22
C ILE A 245 -0.10 6.38 16.57
N GLN A 246 1.16 6.12 16.90
CA GLN A 246 1.54 5.50 18.19
C GLN A 246 1.12 6.35 19.40
N ARG A 247 1.03 7.68 19.23
CA ARG A 247 0.59 8.63 20.27
C ARG A 247 -0.89 8.95 20.21
N SER A 248 -1.64 8.35 19.28
CA SER A 248 -3.08 8.59 19.12
C SER A 248 -3.89 7.59 19.93
N ARG A 249 -4.92 8.05 20.66
CA ARG A 249 -5.90 7.16 21.31
C ARG A 249 -6.89 6.63 20.29
N TYR A 250 -7.49 7.51 19.50
CA TYR A 250 -8.42 7.16 18.43
C TYR A 250 -7.86 7.50 17.06
N PHE A 251 -8.26 6.74 16.04
CA PHE A 251 -7.87 6.97 14.67
C PHE A 251 -9.07 6.80 13.74
N ILE A 252 -9.36 7.82 12.91
CA ILE A 252 -10.51 7.76 12.00
C ILE A 252 -10.19 6.89 10.79
N ASN A 253 -11.03 5.88 10.55
CA ASN A 253 -10.86 4.94 9.46
C ASN A 253 -12.18 4.61 8.77
N TYR A 254 -12.52 5.38 7.74
CA TYR A 254 -13.65 5.09 6.87
C TYR A 254 -13.22 4.30 5.63
N LYS A 255 -14.06 3.34 5.23
CA LYS A 255 -13.96 2.65 3.94
C LYS A 255 -13.86 3.60 2.75
N HIS A 256 -13.19 3.15 1.70
CA HIS A 256 -12.96 3.96 0.50
C HIS A 256 -14.24 4.43 -0.19
N SER A 257 -15.25 3.56 -0.23
CA SER A 257 -16.54 3.72 -0.92
C SER A 257 -17.48 4.72 -0.25
N VAL A 258 -17.25 5.08 1.02
CA VAL A 258 -18.21 5.83 1.87
C VAL A 258 -18.72 7.14 1.22
N ASN A 259 -17.91 7.77 0.38
CA ASN A 259 -18.28 8.94 -0.42
C ASN A 259 -17.90 8.81 -1.90
N ARG A 260 -17.61 7.58 -2.36
CA ARG A 260 -17.11 7.28 -3.71
C ARG A 260 -17.71 6.04 -4.34
N GLY A 261 -18.75 5.43 -3.77
CA GLY A 261 -19.35 4.18 -4.25
C GLY A 261 -19.49 4.11 -5.77
N ALA A 262 -20.13 5.10 -6.40
CA ALA A 262 -20.29 5.16 -7.86
C ALA A 262 -18.96 5.18 -8.64
N LYS A 263 -17.94 5.90 -8.14
CA LYS A 263 -16.61 5.96 -8.78
C LYS A 263 -15.84 4.64 -8.70
N LEU A 264 -16.14 3.82 -7.70
CA LEU A 264 -15.48 2.53 -7.46
C LEU A 264 -16.32 1.35 -7.98
N GLY A 265 -17.44 1.60 -8.66
CA GLY A 265 -18.35 0.56 -9.12
C GLY A 265 -19.07 -0.18 -7.97
N GLY A 266 -19.21 0.47 -6.81
CA GLY A 266 -19.79 -0.13 -5.60
C GLY A 266 -18.84 -1.04 -4.83
N ALA A 267 -17.63 -1.29 -5.33
CA ALA A 267 -16.67 -2.17 -4.66
C ALA A 267 -16.15 -1.56 -3.34
N GLU A 268 -15.99 -2.43 -2.35
CA GLU A 268 -15.39 -2.11 -1.05
C GLU A 268 -14.15 -2.98 -0.86
N GLU A 269 -13.06 -2.33 -0.45
CA GLU A 269 -11.74 -2.94 -0.40
C GLU A 269 -10.99 -2.40 0.82
N LEU A 270 -9.99 -3.16 1.26
CA LEU A 270 -9.13 -2.76 2.37
C LEU A 270 -8.47 -1.41 2.10
N SER A 271 -8.15 -0.69 3.16
CA SER A 271 -7.38 0.56 3.08
C SER A 271 -6.07 0.45 3.82
N SER A 272 -5.03 1.11 3.31
CA SER A 272 -3.74 1.22 3.99
C SER A 272 -3.89 1.71 5.44
N ARG A 273 -4.85 2.61 5.67
CA ARG A 273 -5.16 3.16 6.99
C ARG A 273 -5.53 2.11 8.02
N LEU A 274 -6.15 0.99 7.61
CA LEU A 274 -6.48 -0.12 8.52
C LEU A 274 -5.19 -0.75 9.07
N PHE A 275 -4.22 -0.99 8.19
CA PHE A 275 -2.92 -1.56 8.57
C PHE A 275 -2.13 -0.58 9.44
N GLU A 276 -2.10 0.70 9.08
CA GLU A 276 -1.38 1.75 9.81
C GLU A 276 -1.95 1.97 11.21
N GLY A 277 -3.27 2.14 11.33
CA GLY A 277 -3.95 2.36 12.60
C GLY A 277 -3.89 1.14 13.53
N ALA A 278 -4.02 -0.07 12.98
CA ALA A 278 -3.90 -1.30 13.74
C ALA A 278 -2.46 -1.52 14.25
N ALA A 279 -1.45 -1.35 13.40
CA ALA A 279 -0.06 -1.55 13.78
C ALA A 279 0.39 -0.57 14.88
N GLY A 280 -0.16 0.65 14.92
CA GLY A 280 0.08 1.62 15.99
C GLY A 280 -0.76 1.42 17.26
N GLY A 281 -1.65 0.43 17.31
CA GLY A 281 -2.50 0.12 18.47
C GLY A 281 -3.52 1.21 18.79
N THR A 282 -3.99 1.93 17.78
CA THR A 282 -5.10 2.89 17.95
C THR A 282 -6.43 2.15 18.09
N ILE A 283 -7.45 2.81 18.65
CA ILE A 283 -8.84 2.37 18.49
C ILE A 283 -9.33 3.02 17.21
N MET A 284 -9.58 2.20 16.20
CA MET A 284 -10.02 2.69 14.91
C MET A 284 -11.53 2.93 14.95
N LEU A 285 -11.95 4.17 14.69
CA LEU A 285 -13.36 4.55 14.60
C LEU A 285 -13.71 4.83 13.15
N GLY A 286 -14.77 4.23 12.62
CA GLY A 286 -15.26 4.58 11.31
C GLY A 286 -16.20 3.56 10.73
N ALA A 287 -15.99 3.19 9.48
CA ALA A 287 -16.81 2.20 8.80
C ALA A 287 -15.91 1.19 8.10
N ALA A 288 -15.95 -0.07 8.55
CA ALA A 288 -15.23 -1.16 7.92
C ALA A 288 -15.76 -1.41 6.51
N PRO A 289 -14.89 -1.76 5.54
CA PRO A 289 -15.35 -2.20 4.24
C PRO A 289 -16.06 -3.55 4.36
N ASP A 290 -17.20 -3.67 3.69
CA ASP A 290 -17.94 -4.92 3.56
C ASP A 290 -17.35 -5.77 2.42
N CYS A 291 -16.28 -6.51 2.75
CA CYS A 291 -15.63 -7.42 1.82
C CYS A 291 -14.99 -8.62 2.52
N ASP A 292 -14.77 -9.71 1.78
CA ASP A 292 -14.15 -10.93 2.28
C ASP A 292 -12.75 -10.66 2.82
N ALA A 293 -11.97 -9.83 2.14
CA ALA A 293 -10.65 -9.39 2.60
C ALA A 293 -10.68 -8.76 4.00
N TYR A 294 -11.71 -7.98 4.37
CA TYR A 294 -11.82 -7.46 5.73
C TYR A 294 -12.10 -8.56 6.75
N ARG A 295 -13.05 -9.44 6.42
CA ARG A 295 -13.42 -10.59 7.25
C ARG A 295 -12.28 -11.58 7.43
N GLU A 296 -11.32 -11.62 6.51
CA GLU A 296 -10.13 -12.47 6.59
C GLU A 296 -8.96 -11.78 7.31
N TYR A 297 -8.68 -10.50 7.05
CA TYR A 297 -7.46 -9.84 7.54
C TYR A 297 -7.66 -9.04 8.84
N PHE A 298 -8.90 -8.74 9.22
CA PHE A 298 -9.29 -7.95 10.40
C PHE A 298 -10.42 -8.65 11.18
N ASP A 299 -10.31 -9.96 11.35
CA ASP A 299 -11.33 -10.88 11.89
C ASP A 299 -11.46 -10.87 13.43
N TRP A 300 -10.79 -9.95 14.13
CA TRP A 300 -10.90 -9.84 15.58
C TRP A 300 -11.87 -8.73 15.99
N GLN A 301 -12.50 -8.93 17.14
CA GLN A 301 -13.39 -7.94 17.75
C GLN A 301 -12.69 -6.59 17.94
N ASP A 302 -13.41 -5.51 17.63
CA ASP A 302 -12.94 -4.12 17.74
C ASP A 302 -11.70 -3.80 16.88
N ALA A 303 -11.47 -4.56 15.80
CA ALA A 303 -10.52 -4.15 14.76
C ALA A 303 -10.90 -2.76 14.24
N VAL A 304 -12.19 -2.53 13.97
CA VAL A 304 -12.80 -1.21 13.78
C VAL A 304 -14.06 -1.16 14.66
N ILE A 305 -14.25 -0.06 15.38
CA ILE A 305 -15.50 0.24 16.07
C ILE A 305 -16.32 1.12 15.12
N GLU A 306 -17.49 0.61 14.74
CA GLU A 306 -18.38 1.26 13.79
C GLU A 306 -18.96 2.57 14.34
N ILE A 307 -18.86 3.64 13.56
CA ILE A 307 -19.55 4.91 13.76
C ILE A 307 -20.14 5.39 12.41
N PRO A 308 -21.25 6.14 12.41
CA PRO A 308 -21.77 6.73 11.18
C PRO A 308 -20.73 7.62 10.49
N TYR A 309 -20.73 7.65 9.15
CA TYR A 309 -19.86 8.58 8.42
C TYR A 309 -20.15 10.04 8.79
N GLU A 310 -21.42 10.38 8.98
CA GLU A 310 -21.88 11.68 9.47
C GLU A 310 -22.27 11.56 10.94
N CYS A 311 -21.28 11.37 11.80
CA CYS A 311 -21.47 11.28 13.24
C CYS A 311 -21.40 12.68 13.88
N THR A 312 -22.54 13.22 14.28
CA THR A 312 -22.67 14.50 15.01
C THR A 312 -22.38 14.36 16.50
N ASN A 313 -22.65 13.19 17.09
CA ASN A 313 -22.49 12.90 18.51
C ASN A 313 -21.18 12.17 18.86
N ILE A 314 -20.12 12.38 18.06
CA ILE A 314 -18.83 11.71 18.23
C ILE A 314 -18.21 11.91 19.64
N ALA A 315 -18.48 13.05 20.27
CA ALA A 315 -18.04 13.33 21.63
C ALA A 315 -18.64 12.37 22.66
N GLU A 316 -19.94 12.08 22.55
CA GLU A 316 -20.64 11.13 23.43
C GLU A 316 -20.12 9.71 23.24
N ILE A 317 -19.94 9.30 21.97
CA ILE A 317 -19.37 7.98 21.64
C ILE A 317 -17.96 7.82 22.25
N ILE A 318 -17.11 8.84 22.15
CA ILE A 318 -15.77 8.79 22.76
C ILE A 318 -15.89 8.69 24.28
N ALA A 319 -16.75 9.49 24.92
CA ALA A 319 -16.94 9.44 26.37
C ALA A 319 -17.42 8.04 26.84
N ASP A 320 -18.34 7.43 26.12
CA ASP A 320 -18.85 6.08 26.42
C ASP A 320 -17.77 5.00 26.24
N LEU A 321 -16.89 5.16 25.26
CA LEU A 321 -15.75 4.26 25.05
C LEU A 321 -14.71 4.38 26.17
N GLU A 322 -14.47 5.58 26.68
CA GLU A 322 -13.49 5.81 27.75
C GLU A 322 -13.86 5.14 29.08
N ILE A 323 -15.16 4.92 29.32
CA ILE A 323 -15.64 4.15 30.48
C ILE A 323 -15.26 2.66 30.35
N GLN A 324 -14.99 2.18 29.12
CA GLN A 324 -14.68 0.78 28.81
C GLN A 324 -13.17 0.53 28.70
N ALA A 325 -12.38 1.07 29.64
CA ALA A 325 -10.92 1.05 29.60
C ALA A 325 -10.30 -0.35 29.33
N GLN A 326 -10.84 -1.40 29.95
CA GLN A 326 -10.36 -2.77 29.75
C GLN A 326 -10.61 -3.28 28.33
N ARG A 327 -11.80 -3.04 27.76
CA ARG A 327 -12.13 -3.40 26.37
C ARG A 327 -11.18 -2.69 25.41
N LEU A 328 -10.97 -1.39 25.59
CA LEU A 328 -10.08 -0.62 24.74
C LEU A 328 -8.63 -1.13 24.86
N ALA A 329 -8.13 -1.41 26.06
CA ALA A 329 -6.78 -1.95 26.24
C ALA A 329 -6.58 -3.28 25.50
N ILE A 330 -7.58 -4.18 25.57
CA ILE A 330 -7.58 -5.45 24.83
C ILE A 330 -7.58 -5.21 23.33
N ALA A 331 -8.45 -4.34 22.82
CA ALA A 331 -8.55 -4.04 21.40
C ALA A 331 -7.24 -3.46 20.82
N ARG A 332 -6.60 -2.52 21.55
CA ARG A 332 -5.28 -1.98 21.17
C ARG A 332 -4.21 -3.06 21.05
N ARG A 333 -4.16 -3.96 22.04
CA ARG A 333 -3.21 -5.05 22.06
C ARG A 333 -3.45 -6.02 20.89
N LYS A 334 -4.71 -6.40 20.66
CA LYS A 334 -5.10 -7.26 19.53
C LYS A 334 -4.73 -6.65 18.18
N ASN A 335 -4.95 -5.33 18.01
CA ASN A 335 -4.56 -4.60 16.81
C ASN A 335 -3.06 -4.73 16.52
N VAL A 336 -2.20 -4.49 17.52
CA VAL A 336 -0.74 -4.58 17.34
C VAL A 336 -0.28 -6.02 17.12
N VAL A 337 -0.73 -6.96 17.96
CA VAL A 337 -0.33 -8.37 17.88
C VAL A 337 -0.69 -8.97 16.53
N ASN A 338 -1.92 -8.76 16.06
CA ASN A 338 -2.32 -9.25 14.74
C ASN A 338 -1.53 -8.58 13.61
N SER A 339 -1.23 -7.29 13.72
CA SER A 339 -0.42 -6.60 12.71
C SER A 339 0.98 -7.19 12.61
N LEU A 340 1.62 -7.48 13.74
CA LEU A 340 2.95 -8.12 13.80
C LEU A 340 2.94 -9.54 13.21
N LEU A 341 1.87 -10.31 13.45
CA LEU A 341 1.78 -11.69 13.02
C LEU A 341 1.31 -11.86 11.57
N ARG A 342 0.60 -10.88 11.00
CA ARG A 342 -0.16 -11.07 9.75
C ARG A 342 0.04 -9.99 8.70
N HIS A 343 0.46 -8.79 9.08
CA HIS A 343 0.37 -7.61 8.19
C HIS A 343 1.72 -7.03 7.78
N ASP A 344 2.83 -7.57 8.29
CA ASP A 344 4.15 -7.12 7.87
C ASP A 344 4.43 -7.41 6.39
N TRP A 345 5.18 -6.51 5.73
CA TRP A 345 5.62 -6.69 4.34
C TRP A 345 6.39 -7.99 4.10
N VAL A 346 7.07 -8.55 5.11
CA VAL A 346 7.79 -9.83 4.96
C VAL A 346 6.83 -10.96 4.56
N TYR A 347 5.62 -11.02 5.14
CA TYR A 347 4.65 -12.07 4.83
C TYR A 347 4.08 -11.91 3.43
N ARG A 348 3.90 -10.66 2.97
CA ARG A 348 3.47 -10.39 1.59
C ARG A 348 4.52 -10.82 0.59
N TRP A 349 5.78 -10.55 0.91
CA TRP A 349 6.89 -10.96 0.06
C TRP A 349 7.08 -12.48 0.03
N GLU A 350 6.89 -13.19 1.15
CA GLU A 350 6.89 -14.66 1.16
C GLU A 350 5.87 -15.26 0.18
N ILE A 351 4.64 -14.71 0.15
CA ILE A 351 3.60 -15.15 -0.79
C ILE A 351 4.04 -14.90 -2.24
N ILE A 352 4.64 -13.74 -2.52
CA ILE A 352 5.15 -13.41 -3.86
C ILE A 352 6.22 -14.42 -4.29
N LEU A 353 7.20 -14.70 -3.43
CA LEU A 353 8.28 -15.64 -3.72
C LEU A 353 7.75 -17.06 -3.97
N ASP A 354 6.81 -17.53 -3.15
CA ASP A 354 6.18 -18.83 -3.29
C ASP A 354 5.54 -19.01 -4.67
N LYS A 355 4.78 -18.01 -5.15
CA LYS A 355 4.13 -18.06 -6.47
C LYS A 355 5.09 -18.11 -7.65
N VAL A 356 6.33 -17.64 -7.49
CA VAL A 356 7.35 -17.70 -8.55
C VAL A 356 8.42 -18.76 -8.30
N GLY A 357 8.23 -19.63 -7.30
CA GLY A 357 9.13 -20.74 -7.00
C GLY A 357 10.47 -20.33 -6.38
N LEU A 358 10.51 -19.17 -5.71
CA LEU A 358 11.66 -18.70 -4.94
C LEU A 358 11.44 -18.95 -3.44
N LYS A 359 12.53 -19.06 -2.68
CA LYS A 359 12.45 -19.32 -1.23
C LYS A 359 12.78 -18.07 -0.42
N PRO A 360 12.17 -17.90 0.76
CA PRO A 360 12.56 -16.83 1.67
C PRO A 360 14.06 -16.85 2.00
N THR A 361 14.64 -15.67 2.14
CA THR A 361 16.05 -15.52 2.57
C THR A 361 16.19 -15.76 4.08
N PRO A 362 17.40 -16.03 4.60
CA PRO A 362 17.64 -16.06 6.04
C PRO A 362 17.21 -14.77 6.77
N ALA A 363 17.50 -13.60 6.20
CA ALA A 363 17.12 -12.32 6.81
C ALA A 363 15.59 -12.11 6.89
N MET A 364 14.82 -12.73 5.99
CA MET A 364 13.35 -12.77 6.13
C MET A 364 12.92 -13.65 7.29
N GLN A 365 13.60 -14.77 7.52
CA GLN A 365 13.34 -15.64 8.68
C GLN A 365 13.65 -14.90 9.98
N ASP A 366 14.78 -14.19 10.06
CA ASP A 366 15.15 -13.36 11.21
C ASP A 366 14.09 -12.27 11.47
N ARG A 367 13.58 -11.62 10.42
CA ARG A 367 12.51 -10.62 10.54
C ARG A 367 11.23 -11.24 11.09
N ARG A 368 10.83 -12.41 10.61
CA ARG A 368 9.64 -13.13 11.09
C ARG A 368 9.76 -13.56 12.54
N GLU A 369 10.92 -14.08 12.92
CA GLU A 369 11.18 -14.45 14.31
C GLU A 369 11.10 -13.22 15.22
N LYS A 370 11.70 -12.09 14.80
CA LYS A 370 11.59 -10.82 15.53
C LYS A 370 10.14 -10.34 15.70
N LEU A 371 9.33 -10.42 14.64
CA LEU A 371 7.91 -10.08 14.67
C LEU A 371 7.14 -10.97 15.65
N LYS A 372 7.36 -12.29 15.57
CA LYS A 372 6.73 -13.29 16.44
C LYS A 372 7.11 -13.09 17.91
N ASN A 373 8.39 -12.94 18.21
CA ASN A 373 8.88 -12.74 19.58
C ASN A 373 8.32 -11.44 20.18
N LEU A 374 8.21 -10.37 19.38
CA LEU A 374 7.59 -9.13 19.83
C LEU A 374 6.09 -9.30 20.10
N ALA A 375 5.37 -10.02 19.22
CA ALA A 375 3.96 -10.31 19.41
C ALA A 375 3.69 -11.15 20.67
N GLU A 376 4.51 -12.18 20.93
CA GLU A 376 4.44 -13.02 22.12
C GLU A 376 4.70 -12.21 23.40
N ALA A 377 5.73 -11.36 23.41
CA ALA A 377 6.02 -10.48 24.54
C ALA A 377 4.86 -9.52 24.87
N ILE A 378 4.18 -9.00 23.85
CA ILE A 378 3.02 -8.11 24.04
C ILE A 378 1.80 -8.89 24.54
N ALA A 379 1.58 -10.10 24.02
CA ALA A 379 0.46 -10.94 24.42
C ALA A 379 0.57 -11.39 25.90
N GLN A 380 1.79 -11.63 26.37
CA GLN A 380 2.11 -12.05 27.74
C GLN A 380 2.24 -10.91 28.75
N ALA A 381 2.29 -9.65 28.30
CA ALA A 381 2.35 -8.51 29.21
C ALA A 381 1.05 -8.39 30.01
N ASP A 382 1.15 -8.41 31.34
CA ASP A 382 0.01 -8.18 32.25
C ASP A 382 -0.61 -6.79 31.98
N LEU A 383 -1.94 -6.71 32.11
CA LEU A 383 -2.74 -5.49 31.85
C LEU A 383 -2.62 -4.46 32.98
#